data_AF-A0A0N5C1S5-F1
#
_entry.id   AF-A0A0N5C1S5-F1
#
_cell.length_a   1.000
_cell.length_b   1.000
_cell.length_c   1.000
_cell.angle_alpha   90.00
_cell.angle_beta   90.00
_cell.angle_gamma   90.00
#
_symmetry.space_group_name_H-M   'P 1'
#
loop_
_entity.id
_entity.type
_entity.pdbx_description
1 polymer ?
#
loop_
_entity_poly.entity_id
_entity_poly.type
_entity_poly.pdbx_seq_one_letter_code
_entity_poly.pdbx_strand_id
1 'polypeptide(L)'
;MDTIRNSKKDLDGTVTLDHYVKRGQLDLDFTRVKRFFSRNIKAITTRILSRKEREKHHRKELKDLMSTLLENPPGNAISQVYEANNSKYPKATFGRLLDITINDCYLMLANQADFNALRHIRQKQGESIMKFNTRFYQNMTEVYPEYGRRVTEEFSGVEGIFSPTKLRSRNQIFNDYVAAIRQSIAEKIPYVNGPGK
;
A
#
# COMPACT_ATOMS: atom_id res chain seq x y z
N MET A 1 -26.21 -4.92 -3.90
CA MET A 1 -24.97 -5.14 -4.70
C MET A 1 -25.01 -4.48 -6.08
N ASP A 2 -26.18 -4.32 -6.69
CA ASP A 2 -26.30 -3.74 -8.03
C ASP A 2 -25.76 -2.31 -8.12
N THR A 3 -25.92 -1.50 -7.07
CA THR A 3 -25.34 -0.15 -6.98
C THR A 3 -23.82 -0.14 -7.10
N ILE A 4 -23.13 -1.15 -6.54
CA ILE A 4 -21.67 -1.28 -6.66
C ILE A 4 -21.29 -1.80 -8.05
N ARG A 5 -22.00 -2.81 -8.57
CA ARG A 5 -21.72 -3.36 -9.90
C ARG A 5 -21.94 -2.34 -11.02
N ASN A 6 -22.95 -1.50 -10.88
CA ASN A 6 -23.28 -0.42 -11.80
C ASN A 6 -22.33 0.78 -11.68
N SER A 7 -21.58 0.88 -10.57
CA SER A 7 -20.62 1.95 -10.36
C SER A 7 -19.45 1.94 -11.31
N LYS A 8 -19.22 0.87 -12.09
CA LYS A 8 -18.11 0.80 -13.05
C LYS A 8 -18.08 1.98 -14.04
N LYS A 9 -19.22 2.62 -14.28
CA LYS A 9 -19.36 3.80 -15.15
C LYS A 9 -19.07 5.12 -14.43
N ASP A 10 -19.05 5.12 -13.10
CA ASP A 10 -18.85 6.30 -12.28
C ASP A 10 -17.36 6.64 -12.18
N LEU A 11 -17.05 7.93 -12.15
CA LEU A 11 -15.67 8.42 -12.02
C LEU A 11 -14.98 7.89 -10.75
N ASP A 12 -15.75 7.61 -9.70
CA ASP A 12 -15.29 7.10 -8.40
C ASP A 12 -15.64 5.63 -8.13
N GLY A 13 -16.14 4.91 -9.13
CA GLY A 13 -16.62 3.55 -8.97
C GLY A 13 -15.54 2.48 -9.06
N THR A 14 -15.97 1.22 -8.90
CA THR A 14 -15.07 0.06 -8.94
C THR A 14 -14.47 -0.14 -10.31
N VAL A 15 -13.21 -0.53 -10.37
CA VAL A 15 -12.46 -0.78 -11.61
C VAL A 15 -11.67 -2.07 -11.49
N THR A 16 -11.52 -2.75 -12.63
CA THR A 16 -10.70 -3.95 -12.77
C THR A 16 -9.20 -3.60 -12.70
N LEU A 17 -8.39 -4.59 -12.34
CA LEU A 17 -6.96 -4.42 -12.11
C LEU A 17 -6.21 -4.01 -13.40
N ASP A 18 -6.72 -4.35 -14.58
CA ASP A 18 -6.17 -3.98 -15.90
C ASP A 18 -6.16 -2.47 -16.20
N HIS A 19 -6.91 -1.69 -15.41
CA HIS A 19 -6.79 -0.24 -15.39
C HIS A 19 -5.40 0.21 -14.86
N TYR A 20 -4.76 -0.61 -14.03
CA TYR A 20 -3.46 -0.31 -13.42
C TYR A 20 -2.33 -1.22 -13.93
N VAL A 21 -2.62 -2.49 -14.23
CA VAL A 21 -1.62 -3.51 -14.60
C VAL A 21 -1.96 -4.10 -15.97
N LYS A 22 -1.12 -3.90 -16.99
CA LYS A 22 -1.40 -4.43 -18.32
C LYS A 22 -1.02 -5.91 -18.43
N ARG A 23 -1.69 -6.63 -19.34
CA ARG A 23 -1.37 -8.03 -19.65
C ARG A 23 0.09 -8.15 -20.08
N GLY A 24 0.82 -9.11 -19.50
CA GLY A 24 2.24 -9.33 -19.79
C GLY A 24 3.20 -8.36 -19.09
N GLN A 25 2.69 -7.40 -18.30
CA GLN A 25 3.53 -6.56 -17.46
C GLN A 25 4.00 -7.38 -16.25
N LEU A 26 5.28 -7.75 -16.24
CA LEU A 26 5.93 -8.48 -15.14
C LEU A 26 6.18 -7.57 -13.93
N ASP A 27 6.51 -6.30 -14.18
CA ASP A 27 6.82 -5.33 -13.15
C ASP A 27 5.52 -4.78 -12.53
N LEU A 28 5.11 -5.39 -11.44
CA LEU A 28 4.10 -4.84 -10.56
C LEU A 28 4.72 -3.71 -9.73
N ASP A 29 4.05 -2.57 -9.70
CA ASP A 29 4.47 -1.39 -8.93
C ASP A 29 3.54 -1.22 -7.72
N PHE A 30 4.14 -1.03 -6.54
CA PHE A 30 3.45 -0.79 -5.27
C PHE A 30 2.39 0.30 -5.40
N THR A 31 2.70 1.40 -6.09
CA THR A 31 1.80 2.53 -6.26
C THR A 31 0.53 2.12 -7.02
N ARG A 32 0.66 1.29 -8.05
CA ARG A 32 -0.47 0.78 -8.83
C ARG A 32 -1.36 -0.15 -8.01
N VAL A 33 -0.76 -1.09 -7.27
CA VAL A 33 -1.49 -2.01 -6.40
C VAL A 33 -2.23 -1.25 -5.29
N LYS A 34 -1.54 -0.30 -4.63
CA LYS A 34 -2.13 0.55 -3.60
C LYS A 34 -3.31 1.37 -4.13
N ARG A 35 -3.19 1.95 -5.33
CA ARG A 35 -4.27 2.74 -5.97
C ARG A 35 -5.46 1.87 -6.31
N PHE A 36 -5.24 0.67 -6.87
CA PHE A 36 -6.31 -0.29 -7.16
C PHE A 36 -7.15 -0.61 -5.92
N PHE A 37 -6.49 -1.04 -4.83
CA PHE A 37 -7.22 -1.40 -3.60
C PHE A 37 -7.89 -0.17 -2.99
N SER A 38 -7.18 0.96 -2.89
CA SER A 38 -7.73 2.19 -2.29
C SER A 38 -8.98 2.67 -3.04
N ARG A 39 -8.96 2.67 -4.38
CA ARG A 39 -10.10 3.07 -5.20
C ARG A 39 -11.29 2.14 -5.00
N ASN A 40 -11.09 0.83 -5.11
CA ASN A 40 -12.18 -0.15 -5.01
C ASN A 40 -12.76 -0.22 -3.59
N ILE A 41 -11.93 -0.15 -2.55
CA ILE A 41 -12.39 -0.08 -1.15
C ILE A 41 -13.20 1.19 -0.93
N LYS A 42 -12.73 2.35 -1.43
CA LYS A 42 -13.50 3.60 -1.37
C LYS A 42 -14.85 3.46 -2.06
N ALA A 43 -14.89 2.94 -3.29
CA ALA A 43 -16.14 2.75 -4.04
C ALA A 43 -17.16 1.84 -3.31
N ILE A 44 -16.68 0.80 -2.63
CA ILE A 44 -17.52 -0.10 -1.82
C ILE A 44 -18.02 0.61 -0.56
N THR A 45 -17.12 1.26 0.18
CA THR A 45 -17.44 1.90 1.46
C THR A 45 -18.34 3.12 1.31
N THR A 46 -18.27 3.86 0.19
CA THR A 46 -19.20 4.97 -0.08
C THR A 46 -20.61 4.52 -0.41
N ARG A 47 -20.77 3.30 -0.95
CA ARG A 47 -22.08 2.75 -1.37
C ARG A 47 -22.74 1.88 -0.31
N ILE A 48 -21.94 1.23 0.54
CA ILE A 48 -22.43 0.51 1.72
C ILE A 48 -21.66 1.06 2.91
N LEU A 49 -22.19 2.07 3.60
CA LEU A 49 -21.49 2.80 4.66
C LEU A 49 -21.25 1.94 5.92
N SER A 50 -22.21 1.09 6.27
CA SER A 50 -22.15 0.28 7.49
C SER A 50 -21.18 -0.89 7.36
N ARG A 51 -20.17 -0.94 8.24
CA ARG A 51 -19.25 -2.09 8.34
C ARG A 51 -20.02 -3.38 8.68
N LYS A 52 -20.98 -3.28 9.61
CA LYS A 52 -21.79 -4.43 10.02
C LYS A 52 -22.60 -4.98 8.86
N GLU A 53 -23.13 -4.10 8.01
CA GLU A 53 -23.90 -4.48 6.83
C GLU A 53 -23.01 -5.18 5.78
N ARG A 54 -21.85 -4.60 5.45
CA ARG A 54 -20.86 -5.21 4.55
C ARG A 54 -20.49 -6.62 5.00
N GLU A 55 -20.25 -6.82 6.29
CA GLU A 55 -19.77 -8.10 6.81
C GLU A 55 -20.87 -9.14 7.07
N LYS A 56 -22.07 -8.72 7.50
CA LYS A 56 -23.17 -9.65 7.82
C LYS A 56 -23.97 -10.04 6.59
N HIS A 57 -24.22 -9.09 5.67
CA HIS A 57 -25.17 -9.28 4.57
C HIS A 57 -24.48 -9.42 3.21
N HIS A 58 -23.34 -8.75 2.99
CA HIS A 58 -22.69 -8.70 1.67
C HIS A 58 -21.33 -9.38 1.60
N ARG A 59 -20.84 -9.99 2.68
CA ARG A 59 -19.46 -10.52 2.76
C ARG A 59 -19.10 -11.44 1.59
N LYS A 60 -19.96 -12.41 1.26
CA LYS A 60 -19.70 -13.34 0.16
C LYS A 60 -19.67 -12.62 -1.19
N GLU A 61 -20.68 -11.79 -1.44
CA GLU A 61 -20.80 -11.03 -2.70
C GLU A 61 -19.65 -10.03 -2.90
N LEU A 62 -19.15 -9.42 -1.81
CA LEU A 62 -17.99 -8.53 -1.84
C LEU A 62 -16.69 -9.29 -2.09
N LYS A 63 -16.54 -10.50 -1.54
CA LYS A 63 -15.41 -11.38 -1.85
C LYS A 63 -15.41 -11.77 -3.32
N ASP A 64 -16.56 -12.23 -3.82
CA ASP A 64 -16.73 -12.62 -5.22
C ASP A 64 -16.48 -11.43 -6.16
N LEU A 65 -17.00 -10.24 -5.82
CA LEU A 65 -16.73 -9.00 -6.56
C LEU A 65 -15.23 -8.70 -6.61
N MET A 66 -14.52 -8.76 -5.49
CA MET A 66 -13.08 -8.49 -5.46
C MET A 66 -12.31 -9.50 -6.31
N SER A 67 -12.70 -10.77 -6.26
CA SER A 67 -12.13 -11.80 -7.14
C SER A 67 -12.25 -11.41 -8.61
N THR A 68 -13.45 -11.00 -9.05
CA THR A 68 -13.68 -10.55 -10.44
C THR A 68 -12.87 -9.30 -10.81
N LEU A 69 -12.73 -8.35 -9.88
CA LEU A 69 -11.94 -7.13 -10.12
C LEU A 69 -10.44 -7.43 -10.27
N LEU A 70 -9.95 -8.45 -9.57
CA LEU A 70 -8.55 -8.89 -9.59
C LEU A 70 -8.22 -9.84 -10.75
N GLU A 71 -9.19 -10.59 -11.26
CA GLU A 71 -8.97 -11.62 -12.29
C GLU A 71 -8.43 -11.05 -13.62
N ASN A 72 -8.57 -9.75 -13.87
CA ASN A 72 -8.13 -9.12 -15.11
C ASN A 72 -6.91 -8.21 -14.89
N PRO A 73 -5.73 -8.50 -15.47
CA PRO A 73 -5.47 -9.53 -16.48
C PRO A 73 -5.36 -10.96 -15.90
N PRO A 74 -5.80 -12.01 -16.63
CA PRO A 74 -5.77 -13.39 -16.14
C PRO A 74 -4.38 -13.87 -15.71
N GLY A 75 -4.34 -14.65 -14.62
CA GLY A 75 -3.11 -15.28 -14.11
C GLY A 75 -2.13 -14.32 -13.43
N ASN A 76 -2.56 -13.09 -13.08
CA ASN A 76 -1.70 -12.16 -12.36
C ASN A 76 -1.47 -12.60 -10.90
N ALA A 77 -0.30 -12.26 -10.36
CA ALA A 77 0.09 -12.66 -9.01
C ALA A 77 -0.83 -12.12 -7.91
N ILE A 78 -1.47 -10.96 -8.11
CA ILE A 78 -2.37 -10.34 -7.12
C ILE A 78 -3.66 -11.18 -6.98
N SER A 79 -4.23 -11.64 -8.10
CA SER A 79 -5.38 -12.56 -8.08
C SER A 79 -5.03 -13.86 -7.37
N GLN A 80 -3.86 -14.44 -7.66
CA GLN A 80 -3.40 -15.67 -7.01
C GLN A 80 -3.22 -15.51 -5.50
N VAL A 81 -2.64 -14.40 -5.04
CA VAL A 81 -2.52 -14.09 -3.60
C VAL A 81 -3.89 -13.98 -2.95
N TYR A 82 -4.86 -13.32 -3.60
CA TYR A 82 -6.22 -13.22 -3.08
C TYR A 82 -6.92 -14.57 -2.99
N GLU A 83 -6.85 -15.38 -4.05
CA GLU A 83 -7.45 -16.72 -4.12
C GLU A 83 -6.85 -17.65 -3.06
N ALA A 84 -5.53 -17.63 -2.90
CA ALA A 84 -4.82 -18.40 -1.88
C ALA A 84 -5.27 -18.00 -0.47
N ASN A 85 -5.36 -16.69 -0.20
CA ASN A 85 -5.81 -16.18 1.08
C ASN A 85 -7.30 -16.47 1.35
N ASN A 86 -8.16 -16.38 0.34
CA ASN A 86 -9.57 -16.70 0.50
C ASN A 86 -9.78 -18.19 0.77
N SER A 87 -8.99 -19.05 0.13
CA SER A 87 -8.98 -20.50 0.35
C SER A 87 -8.45 -20.87 1.73
N LYS A 88 -7.40 -20.19 2.19
CA LYS A 88 -6.81 -20.38 3.53
C LYS A 88 -7.70 -19.85 4.66
N TYR A 89 -8.45 -18.76 4.41
CA TYR A 89 -9.28 -18.10 5.42
C TYR A 89 -10.73 -17.89 4.94
N PRO A 90 -11.49 -18.98 4.65
CA PRO A 90 -12.80 -18.88 4.03
C PRO A 90 -13.82 -18.13 4.90
N LYS A 91 -13.68 -18.25 6.23
CA LYS A 91 -14.55 -17.61 7.22
C LYS A 91 -14.16 -16.18 7.58
N ALA A 92 -13.02 -15.68 7.10
CA ALA A 92 -12.58 -14.31 7.40
C ALA A 92 -13.61 -13.28 6.91
N THR A 93 -13.72 -12.17 7.65
CA THR A 93 -14.44 -10.97 7.22
C THR A 93 -13.85 -10.46 5.91
N PHE A 94 -14.65 -9.77 5.10
CA PHE A 94 -14.21 -9.18 3.85
C PHE A 94 -13.05 -8.21 4.10
N GLY A 95 -13.19 -7.30 5.07
CA GLY A 95 -12.13 -6.36 5.43
C GLY A 95 -10.83 -7.08 5.84
N ARG A 96 -10.90 -8.10 6.70
CA ARG A 96 -9.71 -8.82 7.14
C ARG A 96 -9.02 -9.58 6.01
N LEU A 97 -9.79 -10.16 5.08
CA LEU A 97 -9.23 -10.83 3.92
C LEU A 97 -8.48 -9.84 3.01
N LEU A 98 -9.03 -8.64 2.80
CA LEU A 98 -8.34 -7.59 2.05
C LEU A 98 -7.06 -7.14 2.74
N ASP A 99 -7.08 -6.92 4.06
CA ASP A 99 -5.88 -6.49 4.80
C ASP A 99 -4.72 -7.48 4.64
N ILE A 100 -5.02 -8.78 4.76
CA ILE A 100 -4.05 -9.86 4.56
C ILE A 100 -3.56 -9.88 3.10
N THR A 101 -4.49 -9.81 2.14
CA THR A 101 -4.14 -9.82 0.71
C THR A 101 -3.23 -8.65 0.34
N ILE A 102 -3.58 -7.44 0.78
CA ILE A 102 -2.80 -6.23 0.52
C ILE A 102 -1.42 -6.35 1.13
N ASN A 103 -1.32 -6.85 2.37
CA ASN A 103 -0.05 -7.10 3.04
C ASN A 103 0.84 -8.06 2.24
N ASP A 104 0.30 -9.21 1.84
CA ASP A 104 1.05 -10.24 1.14
C ASP A 104 1.48 -9.75 -0.26
N CYS A 105 0.63 -9.00 -0.94
CA CYS A 105 0.99 -8.33 -2.19
C CYS A 105 2.16 -7.37 -1.96
N TYR A 106 2.11 -6.54 -0.92
CA TYR A 106 3.18 -5.60 -0.65
C TYR A 106 4.50 -6.26 -0.27
N LEU A 107 4.46 -7.35 0.50
CA LEU A 107 5.65 -8.13 0.82
C LEU A 107 6.26 -8.77 -0.43
N MET A 108 5.42 -9.32 -1.30
CA MET A 108 5.86 -9.85 -2.59
C MET A 108 6.57 -8.79 -3.43
N LEU A 109 6.02 -7.56 -3.49
CA LEU A 109 6.63 -6.45 -4.23
C LEU A 109 7.92 -5.95 -3.58
N ALA A 110 7.96 -5.85 -2.26
CA ALA A 110 9.16 -5.43 -1.54
C ALA A 110 10.32 -6.42 -1.72
N ASN A 111 10.03 -7.73 -1.83
CA ASN A 111 11.04 -8.74 -2.14
C ASN A 111 11.61 -8.60 -3.57
N GLN A 112 10.91 -7.90 -4.46
CA GLN A 112 11.37 -7.58 -5.82
C GLN A 112 12.05 -6.20 -5.89
N ALA A 113 11.89 -5.36 -4.87
CA ALA A 113 12.48 -4.03 -4.86
C ALA A 113 13.98 -4.10 -4.57
N ASP A 114 14.77 -3.29 -5.27
CA ASP A 114 16.17 -3.08 -4.91
C ASP A 114 16.23 -2.32 -3.57
N PHE A 115 16.66 -2.99 -2.51
CA PHE A 115 16.83 -2.38 -1.18
C PHE A 115 17.84 -1.23 -1.18
N ASN A 116 18.70 -1.11 -2.20
CA ASN A 116 19.59 0.03 -2.39
C ASN A 116 18.96 1.17 -3.20
N ALA A 117 17.75 1.03 -3.73
CA ALA A 117 17.10 2.06 -4.54
C ALA A 117 17.03 3.41 -3.82
N LEU A 118 16.75 3.41 -2.52
CA LEU A 118 16.77 4.63 -1.70
C LEU A 118 18.17 5.22 -1.52
N ARG A 119 19.22 4.39 -1.49
CA ARG A 119 20.61 4.87 -1.34
C ARG A 119 21.12 5.59 -2.58
N HIS A 120 20.55 5.31 -3.75
CA HIS A 120 20.96 5.89 -5.02
C HIS A 120 20.12 7.09 -5.45
N ILE A 121 19.00 7.37 -4.76
CA ILE A 121 18.18 8.53 -5.07
C ILE A 121 18.88 9.82 -4.64
N ARG A 122 18.92 10.82 -5.53
CA ARG A 122 19.45 12.16 -5.24
C ARG A 122 18.48 13.24 -5.70
N GLN A 123 18.45 14.36 -4.99
CA GLN A 123 17.74 15.55 -5.44
C GLN A 123 18.42 16.12 -6.69
N LYS A 124 17.68 16.19 -7.81
CA LYS A 124 18.23 16.65 -9.09
C LYS A 124 18.54 18.16 -9.07
N GLN A 125 19.38 18.61 -10.01
CA GLN A 125 19.57 20.04 -10.26
C GLN A 125 18.22 20.67 -10.68
N GLY A 126 17.92 21.88 -10.21
CA GLY A 126 16.60 22.53 -10.35
C GLY A 126 15.39 21.87 -9.67
N GLU A 127 15.49 20.66 -9.10
CA GLU A 127 14.35 19.98 -8.45
C GLU A 127 13.99 20.64 -7.11
N SER A 128 12.72 21.04 -6.95
CA SER A 128 12.23 21.56 -5.68
C SER A 128 12.19 20.46 -4.61
N ILE A 129 12.35 20.84 -3.35
CA ILE A 129 12.30 19.88 -2.23
C ILE A 129 10.96 19.13 -2.18
N MET A 130 9.85 19.79 -2.53
CA MET A 130 8.53 19.15 -2.58
C MET A 130 8.45 18.01 -3.61
N LYS A 131 9.02 18.24 -4.82
CA LYS A 131 9.08 17.21 -5.87
C LYS A 131 9.98 16.06 -5.47
N PHE A 132 11.14 16.37 -4.89
CA PHE A 132 12.05 15.36 -4.36
C PHE A 132 11.39 14.52 -3.27
N ASN A 133 10.75 15.14 -2.28
CA ASN A 133 10.08 14.46 -1.16
C ASN A 133 8.98 13.52 -1.66
N THR A 134 8.20 13.96 -2.66
CA THR A 134 7.17 13.11 -3.28
C THR A 134 7.79 11.86 -3.90
N ARG A 135 8.89 12.02 -4.65
CA ARG A 135 9.59 10.91 -5.32
C ARG A 135 10.28 9.99 -4.30
N PHE A 136 10.96 10.54 -3.32
CA PHE A 136 11.60 9.80 -2.23
C PHE A 136 10.56 8.97 -1.46
N TYR A 137 9.42 9.57 -1.11
CA TYR A 137 8.35 8.90 -0.38
C TYR A 137 7.76 7.73 -1.19
N GLN A 138 7.55 7.89 -2.51
CA GLN A 138 7.08 6.81 -3.37
C GLN A 138 8.03 5.59 -3.35
N ASN A 139 9.33 5.84 -3.59
CA ASN A 139 10.35 4.79 -3.55
C ASN A 139 10.47 4.17 -2.14
N MET A 140 10.30 4.98 -1.10
CA MET A 140 10.39 4.49 0.28
C MET A 140 9.23 3.54 0.60
N THR A 141 8.03 3.83 0.12
CA THR A 141 6.87 2.93 0.29
C THR A 141 6.99 1.64 -0.52
N GLU A 142 7.78 1.63 -1.59
CA GLU A 142 8.09 0.41 -2.35
C GLU A 142 9.07 -0.50 -1.61
N VAL A 143 10.16 0.08 -1.07
CA VAL A 143 11.19 -0.68 -0.34
C VAL A 143 10.72 -1.08 1.07
N TYR A 144 9.93 -0.21 1.72
CA TYR A 144 9.43 -0.40 3.08
C TYR A 144 7.90 -0.25 3.12
N PRO A 145 7.13 -1.22 2.58
CA PRO A 145 5.67 -1.11 2.49
C PRO A 145 4.96 -1.02 3.85
N GLU A 146 5.58 -1.56 4.90
CA GLU A 146 5.06 -1.49 6.26
C GLU A 146 5.39 -0.17 6.98
N TYR A 147 6.17 0.72 6.36
CA TYR A 147 6.53 2.00 6.94
C TYR A 147 5.32 2.93 7.03
N GLY A 148 4.95 3.32 8.25
CA GLY A 148 3.83 4.24 8.51
C GLY A 148 2.47 3.57 8.73
N ARG A 149 2.35 2.24 8.63
CA ARG A 149 1.08 1.53 8.83
C ARG A 149 0.45 1.73 10.22
N ARG A 150 1.28 1.89 11.26
CA ARG A 150 0.83 2.25 12.62
C ARG A 150 0.17 3.62 12.72
N VAL A 151 0.48 4.56 11.82
CA VAL A 151 -0.13 5.92 11.84
C VAL A 151 -1.61 5.84 11.42
N THR A 152 -1.97 4.82 10.64
CA THR A 152 -3.34 4.60 10.14
C THR A 152 -4.12 3.53 10.91
N GLU A 153 -3.48 2.83 11.85
CA GLU A 153 -4.18 1.90 12.75
C GLU A 153 -4.93 2.72 13.81
N GLU A 154 -6.20 2.38 14.07
CA GLU A 154 -6.98 2.99 15.16
C GLU A 154 -6.15 2.97 16.45
N PHE A 155 -5.91 4.15 17.02
CA PHE A 155 -5.08 4.31 18.21
C PHE A 155 -5.66 3.46 19.35
N SER A 156 -4.98 2.36 19.67
CA SER A 156 -5.43 1.39 20.69
C SER A 156 -5.32 1.91 22.14
N GLY A 157 -5.02 3.20 22.34
CA GLY A 157 -4.82 3.79 23.67
C GLY A 157 -3.43 3.53 24.27
N VAL A 158 -2.65 2.62 23.69
CA VAL A 158 -1.29 2.29 24.13
C VAL A 158 -0.31 2.66 23.02
N GLU A 159 0.69 3.49 23.33
CA GLU A 159 1.78 3.78 22.41
C GLU A 159 2.52 2.48 22.10
N GLY A 160 2.31 1.94 20.89
CA GLY A 160 3.00 0.74 20.47
C GLY A 160 4.49 1.02 20.36
N ILE A 161 5.29 0.42 21.26
CA ILE A 161 6.75 0.48 21.18
C ILE A 161 7.19 -0.08 19.83
N PHE A 162 8.06 0.64 19.11
CA PHE A 162 8.63 0.15 17.87
C PHE A 162 9.55 -1.04 18.18
N SER A 163 9.42 -2.13 17.43
CA SER A 163 10.40 -3.21 17.52
C SER A 163 11.78 -2.71 17.10
N PRO A 164 12.88 -3.33 17.58
CA PRO A 164 14.23 -2.96 17.17
C PRO A 164 14.42 -2.91 15.64
N THR A 165 13.80 -3.84 14.91
CA THR A 165 13.81 -3.87 13.44
C THR A 165 13.11 -2.65 12.83
N LYS A 166 11.98 -2.22 13.41
CA LYS A 166 11.28 -1.00 12.97
C LYS A 166 12.11 0.25 13.24
N LEU A 167 12.75 0.35 14.41
CA LEU A 167 13.66 1.46 14.73
C LEU A 167 14.84 1.52 13.75
N ARG A 168 15.47 0.36 13.48
CA ARG A 168 16.59 0.28 12.52
C ARG A 168 16.19 0.73 11.12
N SER A 169 15.04 0.28 10.64
CA SER A 169 14.51 0.68 9.31
C SER A 169 14.22 2.18 9.25
N ARG A 170 13.64 2.75 10.32
CA ARG A 170 13.39 4.20 10.43
C ARG A 170 14.68 5.02 10.38
N ASN A 171 15.69 4.60 11.12
CA ASN A 171 17.00 5.27 11.12
C ASN A 171 17.67 5.18 9.74
N GLN A 172 17.59 4.02 9.08
CA GLN A 172 18.14 3.84 7.73
C GLN A 172 17.45 4.77 6.72
N ILE A 173 16.11 4.82 6.71
CA ILE A 173 15.34 5.70 5.83
C ILE A 173 15.69 7.17 6.07
N PHE A 174 15.82 7.59 7.33
CA PHE A 174 16.21 8.96 7.67
C PHE A 174 17.61 9.30 7.15
N ASN A 175 18.59 8.42 7.39
CA ASN A 175 19.95 8.61 6.91
C ASN A 175 20.02 8.68 5.38
N ASP A 176 19.29 7.79 4.70
CA ASP A 176 19.21 7.78 3.23
C ASP A 176 18.57 9.08 2.71
N TYR A 177 17.54 9.61 3.39
CA TYR A 177 16.92 10.88 3.03
C TYR A 177 17.87 12.07 3.19
N VAL A 178 18.54 12.19 4.34
CA VAL A 178 19.46 13.30 4.63
C VAL A 178 20.65 13.27 3.66
N ALA A 179 21.16 12.09 3.32
CA ALA A 179 22.23 11.93 2.34
C ALA A 179 21.78 12.23 0.89
N ALA A 180 20.47 12.19 0.61
CA ALA A 180 19.93 12.34 -0.73
C ALA A 180 19.52 13.78 -1.10
N ILE A 181 19.18 14.60 -0.12
CA ILE A 181 18.86 16.03 -0.31
C ILE A 181 20.13 16.86 -0.50
N ARG A 182 19.98 18.05 -1.08
CA ARG A 182 21.11 18.98 -1.21
C ARG A 182 21.67 19.37 0.15
N GLN A 183 22.98 19.47 0.23
CA GLN A 183 23.71 19.82 1.45
C GLN A 183 23.19 21.11 2.10
N SER A 184 22.88 22.14 1.31
CA SER A 184 22.32 23.42 1.81
C SER A 184 20.95 23.30 2.50
N ILE A 185 20.24 22.20 2.28
CA ILE A 185 18.99 21.84 2.97
C ILE A 185 19.30 20.88 4.11
N ALA A 186 20.16 19.87 3.89
CA ALA A 186 20.56 18.88 4.87
C ALA A 186 21.11 19.50 6.16
N GLU A 187 21.99 20.50 6.03
CA GLU A 187 22.62 21.20 7.15
C GLU A 187 21.61 21.96 8.04
N LYS A 188 20.39 22.19 7.55
CA LYS A 188 19.31 22.83 8.29
C LYS A 188 18.40 21.85 9.00
N ILE A 189 18.55 20.54 8.78
CA ILE A 189 17.79 19.51 9.47
C ILE A 189 18.47 19.25 10.82
N PRO A 190 17.80 19.51 11.96
CA PRO A 190 18.39 19.26 13.25
C PRO A 190 18.69 17.77 13.41
N TYR A 191 19.91 17.46 13.83
CA TYR A 191 20.32 16.10 14.15
C TYR A 191 19.59 15.67 15.43
N VAL A 192 18.61 14.79 15.30
CA VAL A 192 17.97 14.17 16.47
C VAL A 192 18.83 12.98 16.87
N ASN A 193 19.66 13.17 17.91
CA ASN A 193 20.27 12.03 18.60
C ASN A 193 19.14 11.09 19.02
N GLY A 194 19.07 9.91 18.42
CA GLY A 194 18.25 8.82 18.95
C GLY A 194 18.69 8.50 20.38
N PRO A 195 17.83 7.92 21.22
CA PRO A 195 18.19 7.55 22.58
C PRO A 195 19.30 6.49 22.53
N GLY A 196 20.54 6.97 22.56
CA GLY A 196 21.74 6.18 22.71
C GLY A 196 22.21 6.31 24.15
N LYS A 197 21.77 5.38 24.98
CA LYS A 197 22.54 4.64 25.98
C LYS A 197 21.67 3.51 26.50
#